data_AF-A0A1G6EEA2-F1
#
_entry.id   AF-A0A1G6EEA2-F1
#
_cell.length_a   1.000
_cell.length_b   1.000
_cell.length_c   1.000
_cell.angle_alpha   90.00
_cell.angle_beta   90.00
_cell.angle_gamma   90.00
#
_symmetry.space_group_name_H-M   'P 1'
#
loop_
_entity.id
_entity.type
_entity.pdbx_description
1 polymer ?
#
loop_
_entity_poly.entity_id
_entity_poly.type
_entity_poly.pdbx_seq_one_letter_code
_entity_poly.pdbx_strand_id
1 'polypeptide(L)'
;MKTFFRLFGDHWFGLWFPALILFAVQEIPYMLMPLFKPDPNPIMNLPEHYKPLAVAEGILGSACIALMFLVVNKNTSVFGIGDGAQKVFFILACAVLTANFIGWGIYFAGTRTPAVMLIFIVAMPPLYYLFIGLWRQNYILAGTAAVFLCVHFTHVYLNLHAE
;
A
#
# COMPACT_ATOMS: atom_id res chain seq x y z
N MET A 1 -2.32 21.13 6.24
CA MET A 1 -3.46 20.21 6.23
C MET A 1 -4.73 21.04 6.26
N LYS A 2 -5.68 20.81 5.36
CA LYS A 2 -6.94 21.57 5.32
C LYS A 2 -8.08 20.64 5.72
N THR A 3 -8.88 21.02 6.73
CA THR A 3 -10.03 20.23 7.19
C THR A 3 -11.32 20.90 6.74
N PHE A 4 -12.33 20.12 6.36
CA PHE A 4 -13.64 20.63 5.93
C PHE A 4 -14.72 20.34 6.97
N PHE A 5 -15.09 19.07 7.15
CA PHE A 5 -16.11 18.65 8.10
C PHE A 5 -15.68 17.39 8.87
N ARG A 6 -16.25 17.23 10.07
CA ARG A 6 -15.95 16.13 10.99
C ARG A 6 -16.65 14.87 10.50
N LEU A 7 -15.94 13.75 10.47
CA LEU A 7 -16.53 12.43 10.19
C LEU A 7 -17.03 11.82 11.49
N PHE A 8 -16.11 11.53 12.41
CA PHE A 8 -16.37 11.03 13.76
C PHE A 8 -15.11 11.21 14.61
N GLY A 9 -15.24 11.30 15.94
CA GLY A 9 -14.09 11.42 16.83
C GLY A 9 -13.15 12.57 16.39
N ASP A 10 -11.86 12.29 16.28
CA ASP A 10 -10.87 13.27 15.79
C ASP A 10 -10.56 13.14 14.29
N HIS A 11 -11.36 12.34 13.56
CA HIS A 11 -11.26 12.13 12.12
C HIS A 11 -12.11 13.12 11.34
N TRP A 12 -11.50 13.73 10.34
CA TRP A 12 -12.10 14.77 9.52
C TRP A 12 -11.93 14.42 8.04
N PHE A 13 -12.90 14.85 7.25
CA PHE A 13 -12.70 14.97 5.82
C PHE A 13 -11.83 16.20 5.56
N GLY A 14 -10.70 16.02 4.90
CA GLY A 14 -9.68 17.04 4.71
C GLY A 14 -8.71 16.70 3.57
N LEU A 15 -7.71 17.53 3.34
CA LEU A 15 -6.66 17.28 2.34
C LEU A 15 -5.31 17.18 3.04
N TRP A 16 -4.63 16.06 2.79
CA TRP A 16 -3.25 15.81 3.19
C TRP A 16 -2.36 15.51 1.98
N PHE A 17 -1.85 16.58 1.34
CA PHE A 17 -1.01 16.47 0.14
C PHE A 17 0.23 15.56 0.24
N PRO A 18 0.94 15.47 1.39
CA PRO A 18 2.05 14.52 1.51
C PRO A 18 1.65 13.06 1.25
N ALA A 19 0.36 12.68 1.37
CA ALA A 19 -0.14 11.38 0.94
C ALA A 19 0.22 11.06 -0.52
N LEU A 20 0.12 12.04 -1.42
CA LEU A 20 0.42 11.85 -2.84
C LEU A 20 1.91 11.58 -3.08
N ILE A 21 2.79 12.23 -2.30
CA ILE A 21 4.23 12.00 -2.36
C ILE A 21 4.54 10.59 -1.85
N LEU A 22 3.96 10.19 -0.72
CA LEU A 22 4.17 8.85 -0.14
C LEU A 22 3.67 7.74 -1.07
N PHE A 23 2.53 7.96 -1.72
CA PHE A 23 2.00 7.09 -2.78
C PHE A 23 2.96 7.02 -3.96
N ALA A 24 3.35 8.17 -4.52
CA ALA A 24 4.23 8.21 -5.68
C ALA A 24 5.58 7.53 -5.40
N VAL A 25 6.15 7.71 -4.21
CA VAL A 25 7.40 7.05 -3.80
C VAL A 25 7.24 5.53 -3.76
N GLN A 26 6.13 5.02 -3.22
CA GLN A 26 5.89 3.57 -3.19
C GLN A 26 5.69 2.97 -4.59
N GLU A 27 5.17 3.75 -5.53
CA GLU A 27 4.93 3.31 -6.91
C GLU A 27 6.16 3.46 -7.84
N ILE A 28 7.27 4.04 -7.37
CA ILE A 28 8.49 4.21 -8.19
C ILE A 28 8.92 2.92 -8.90
N PRO A 29 8.97 1.74 -8.26
CA PRO A 29 9.41 0.53 -8.94
C PRO A 29 8.52 0.16 -10.14
N TYR A 30 7.21 0.34 -10.02
CA TYR A 30 6.26 0.15 -11.11
C TYR A 30 6.48 1.17 -12.23
N MET A 31 6.71 2.45 -11.89
CA MET A 31 7.01 3.49 -12.88
C MET A 31 8.32 3.24 -13.64
N LEU A 32 9.30 2.60 -12.99
CA LEU A 32 10.59 2.25 -13.60
C LEU A 32 10.56 0.94 -14.39
N MET A 33 9.56 0.08 -14.17
CA MET A 33 9.46 -1.23 -14.81
C MET A 33 9.61 -1.21 -16.35
N PRO A 34 9.03 -0.25 -17.11
CA PRO A 34 9.19 -0.19 -18.56
C PRO A 34 10.65 -0.02 -19.03
N LEU A 35 11.54 0.52 -18.18
CA LEU A 35 12.95 0.72 -18.49
C LEU A 35 13.76 -0.58 -18.42
N PHE A 36 13.34 -1.51 -17.55
CA PHE A 36 14.03 -2.78 -17.33
C PHE A 36 13.49 -3.92 -18.19
N LYS A 37 12.25 -3.80 -18.70
CA LYS A 37 11.56 -4.81 -19.53
C LYS A 37 11.80 -6.25 -19.04
N PRO A 38 11.47 -6.58 -17.77
CA PRO A 38 11.70 -7.92 -17.26
C PRO A 38 10.88 -8.92 -18.08
N ASP A 39 11.55 -9.85 -18.76
CA ASP A 39 10.94 -10.97 -19.46
C ASP A 39 11.49 -12.29 -18.86
N PRO A 40 10.64 -13.18 -18.33
CA PRO A 40 9.19 -13.04 -18.14
C PRO A 40 8.81 -12.09 -16.99
N ASN A 41 7.61 -11.48 -17.09
CA ASN A 41 6.99 -10.67 -16.04
C ASN A 41 5.74 -11.35 -15.46
N PRO A 42 5.91 -12.38 -14.59
CA PRO A 42 4.80 -13.17 -14.07
C PRO A 42 3.75 -12.36 -13.31
N ILE A 43 4.11 -11.24 -12.69
CA ILE A 43 3.15 -10.39 -11.96
C ILE A 43 2.23 -9.64 -12.93
N MET A 44 2.77 -9.08 -14.02
CA MET A 44 1.97 -8.27 -14.96
C MET A 44 1.20 -9.13 -15.96
N ASN A 45 1.66 -10.34 -16.22
CA ASN A 45 1.06 -11.27 -17.17
C ASN A 45 0.30 -12.41 -16.47
N LEU A 46 -0.05 -12.23 -15.20
CA LEU A 46 -0.76 -13.25 -14.43
C LEU A 46 -2.17 -13.45 -15.01
N PRO A 47 -2.55 -14.67 -15.42
CA PRO A 47 -3.91 -14.94 -15.87
C PRO A 47 -4.93 -14.65 -14.75
N GLU A 48 -6.02 -13.98 -15.11
CA GLU A 48 -7.06 -13.59 -14.16
C GLU A 48 -8.17 -14.65 -14.11
N HIS A 49 -8.13 -15.50 -13.10
CA HIS A 49 -9.15 -16.55 -12.90
C HIS A 49 -10.30 -16.08 -11.98
N TYR A 50 -10.06 -15.11 -11.10
CA TYR A 50 -10.98 -14.75 -10.02
C TYR A 50 -11.43 -13.29 -10.08
N LYS A 51 -12.20 -12.96 -11.13
CA LYS A 51 -12.72 -11.60 -11.39
C LYS A 51 -13.34 -10.86 -10.18
N PRO A 52 -14.13 -11.50 -9.28
CA PRO A 52 -14.66 -10.79 -8.12
C PRO A 52 -13.57 -10.28 -7.17
N LEU A 53 -12.48 -11.05 -7.00
CA LEU A 53 -11.34 -10.65 -6.18
C LEU A 53 -10.57 -9.50 -6.84
N ALA A 54 -10.38 -9.55 -8.16
CA ALA A 54 -9.75 -8.46 -8.92
C ALA A 54 -10.52 -7.13 -8.77
N VAL A 55 -11.87 -7.17 -8.86
CA VAL A 55 -12.71 -5.98 -8.67
C VAL A 55 -12.61 -5.48 -7.22
N ALA A 56 -12.70 -6.37 -6.24
CA ALA A 56 -12.59 -6.02 -4.83
C ALA A 56 -11.23 -5.40 -4.51
N GLU A 57 -10.15 -5.97 -5.05
CA GLU A 57 -8.79 -5.44 -4.94
C GLU A 57 -8.70 -4.01 -5.49
N GLY A 58 -9.20 -3.79 -6.72
CA GLY A 58 -9.16 -2.47 -7.36
C GLY A 58 -9.94 -1.40 -6.58
N ILE A 59 -11.10 -1.76 -6.03
CA ILE A 59 -11.89 -0.87 -5.17
C ILE A 59 -11.14 -0.55 -3.88
N LEU A 60 -10.63 -1.57 -3.19
CA LEU A 60 -9.95 -1.42 -1.90
C LEU A 60 -8.61 -0.66 -2.03
N GLY A 61 -7.83 -0.94 -3.06
CA GLY A 61 -6.58 -0.22 -3.34
C GLY A 61 -6.83 1.26 -3.64
N SER A 62 -7.80 1.56 -4.51
CA SER A 62 -8.22 2.94 -4.81
C SER A 62 -8.76 3.66 -3.57
N ALA A 63 -9.53 2.95 -2.73
CA ALA A 63 -10.03 3.48 -1.47
C ALA A 63 -8.90 3.79 -0.50
N CYS A 64 -7.85 2.97 -0.39
CA CYS A 64 -6.69 3.26 0.46
C CYS A 64 -6.01 4.58 0.06
N ILE A 65 -5.79 4.80 -1.24
CA ILE A 65 -5.19 6.05 -1.75
C ILE A 65 -6.10 7.24 -1.42
N ALA A 66 -7.40 7.12 -1.69
CA ALA A 66 -8.37 8.16 -1.40
C ALA A 66 -8.45 8.47 0.10
N LEU A 67 -8.53 7.47 0.96
CA LEU A 67 -8.59 7.62 2.42
C LEU A 67 -7.30 8.20 2.99
N MET A 68 -6.14 7.82 2.45
CA MET A 68 -4.86 8.39 2.83
C MET A 68 -4.80 9.89 2.54
N PHE A 69 -5.35 10.31 1.41
CA PHE A 69 -5.37 11.72 1.01
C PHE A 69 -6.49 12.54 1.69
N LEU A 70 -7.68 11.94 1.85
CA LEU A 70 -8.92 12.63 2.22
C LEU A 70 -9.30 12.55 3.70
N VAL A 71 -8.77 11.58 4.45
CA VAL A 71 -9.09 11.42 5.87
C VAL A 71 -7.91 11.86 6.71
N VAL A 72 -8.16 12.87 7.55
CA VAL A 72 -7.13 13.50 8.38
C VAL A 72 -7.51 13.48 9.84
N ASN A 73 -6.53 13.27 10.72
CA ASN A 73 -6.70 13.32 12.16
C ASN A 73 -6.11 14.63 12.71
N LYS A 74 -6.89 15.38 13.51
CA LYS A 74 -6.46 16.69 14.05
C LYS A 74 -5.31 16.60 15.06
N ASN A 75 -5.12 15.45 15.69
CA ASN A 75 -4.04 15.22 16.66
C ASN A 75 -2.70 14.90 15.98
N THR A 76 -2.65 14.97 14.64
CA THR A 76 -1.43 14.71 13.87
C THR A 76 -0.93 15.95 13.17
N SER A 77 0.40 16.13 13.15
CA SER A 77 1.05 17.21 12.43
C SER A 77 0.94 17.02 10.92
N VAL A 78 1.24 18.06 10.12
CA VAL A 78 1.24 17.94 8.66
C VAL A 78 2.22 16.85 8.21
N PHE A 79 3.41 16.83 8.79
CA PHE A 79 4.38 15.76 8.63
C PHE A 79 5.26 15.72 9.87
N GLY A 80 5.30 14.59 10.56
CA GLY A 80 6.09 14.42 11.77
C GLY A 80 6.07 12.97 12.20
N ILE A 81 7.20 12.50 12.74
CA ILE A 81 7.36 11.11 13.18
C ILE A 81 6.34 10.76 14.28
N GLY A 82 5.99 11.74 15.11
CA GLY A 82 5.15 11.55 16.29
C GLY A 82 5.93 10.95 17.45
N ASP A 83 5.22 10.62 18.52
CA ASP A 83 5.74 10.00 19.73
C ASP A 83 5.06 8.64 20.01
N GLY A 84 5.64 7.87 20.93
CA GLY A 84 5.12 6.56 21.33
C GLY A 84 4.85 5.63 20.14
N ALA A 85 3.59 5.21 20.00
CA ALA A 85 3.16 4.28 18.94
C ALA A 85 3.25 4.88 17.53
N GLN A 86 3.05 6.20 17.35
CA GLN A 86 3.14 6.84 16.04
C GLN A 86 4.54 6.66 15.44
N LYS A 87 5.57 6.85 16.27
CA LYS A 87 6.97 6.65 15.88
C LYS A 87 7.26 5.22 15.43
N VAL A 88 6.70 4.24 16.14
CA VAL A 88 6.85 2.81 15.78
C VAL A 88 6.22 2.54 14.41
N PHE A 89 4.98 3.00 14.19
CA PHE A 89 4.31 2.80 12.90
C PHE A 89 4.97 3.56 11.75
N PHE A 90 5.54 4.73 12.00
CA PHE A 90 6.37 5.43 11.01
C PHE A 90 7.58 4.58 10.59
N ILE A 91 8.32 4.04 11.57
CA ILE A 91 9.48 3.17 11.31
C ILE A 91 9.05 1.92 10.54
N LEU A 92 7.92 1.30 10.92
CA LEU A 92 7.38 0.13 10.22
C LEU A 92 6.98 0.46 8.78
N ALA A 93 6.35 1.62 8.53
CA ALA A 93 6.05 2.08 7.18
C ALA A 93 7.33 2.24 6.34
N CYS A 94 8.38 2.84 6.89
CA CYS A 94 9.68 2.94 6.22
C CYS A 94 10.32 1.56 5.96
N ALA A 95 10.24 0.65 6.93
CA ALA A 95 10.79 -0.70 6.80
C ALA A 95 10.07 -1.51 5.71
N VAL A 96 8.73 -1.46 5.67
CA VAL A 96 7.92 -2.11 4.64
C VAL A 96 8.20 -1.52 3.26
N LEU A 97 8.31 -0.19 3.15
CA LEU A 97 8.67 0.46 1.90
C LEU A 97 10.07 0.01 1.42
N THR A 98 11.03 -0.06 2.33
CA THR A 98 12.39 -0.53 2.02
C THR A 98 12.38 -2.00 1.60
N ALA A 99 11.63 -2.85 2.29
CA ALA A 99 11.44 -4.24 1.90
C ALA A 99 10.82 -4.37 0.51
N ASN A 100 9.85 -3.50 0.16
CA ASN A 100 9.28 -3.45 -1.19
C ASN A 100 10.34 -3.12 -2.25
N PHE A 101 11.16 -2.09 -2.03
CA PHE A 101 12.26 -1.75 -2.93
C PHE A 101 13.29 -2.88 -3.08
N ILE A 102 13.62 -3.57 -1.98
CA ILE A 102 14.50 -4.74 -2.02
C ILE A 102 13.86 -5.85 -2.87
N GLY A 103 12.56 -6.12 -2.67
CA GLY A 103 11.81 -7.09 -3.47
C GLY A 103 11.86 -6.80 -4.96
N TRP A 104 11.65 -5.54 -5.33
CA TRP A 104 11.77 -5.09 -6.71
C TRP A 104 13.19 -5.23 -7.26
N GLY A 105 14.22 -4.91 -6.48
CA GLY A 105 15.61 -5.13 -6.86
C GLY A 105 15.90 -6.61 -7.15
N ILE A 106 15.44 -7.51 -6.28
CA ILE A 106 15.56 -8.97 -6.46
C ILE A 106 14.79 -9.44 -7.71
N TYR A 107 13.59 -8.90 -7.92
CA TYR A 107 12.74 -9.22 -9.06
C TYR A 107 13.35 -8.79 -10.40
N PHE A 108 13.91 -7.57 -10.46
CA PHE A 108 14.61 -7.07 -11.65
C PHE A 108 15.94 -7.79 -11.89
N ALA A 109 16.60 -8.29 -10.83
CA ALA A 109 17.78 -9.15 -10.95
C ALA A 109 17.47 -10.58 -11.45
N GLY A 110 16.20 -10.92 -11.66
CA GLY A 110 15.78 -12.19 -12.27
C GLY A 110 15.24 -13.24 -11.30
N THR A 111 15.27 -12.99 -9.99
CA THR A 111 14.71 -13.93 -9.00
C THR A 111 13.23 -13.65 -8.80
N ARG A 112 12.38 -14.44 -9.47
CA ARG A 112 10.92 -14.23 -9.55
C ARG A 112 10.13 -15.38 -8.94
N THR A 113 10.53 -15.84 -7.77
CA THR A 113 9.83 -16.93 -7.07
C THR A 113 8.49 -16.44 -6.49
N PRO A 114 7.48 -17.31 -6.34
CA PRO A 114 6.21 -16.95 -5.72
C PRO A 114 6.38 -16.30 -4.33
N ALA A 115 7.35 -16.75 -3.54
CA ALA A 115 7.64 -16.17 -2.24
C ALA A 115 8.13 -14.71 -2.33
N VAL A 116 9.03 -14.40 -3.28
CA VAL A 116 9.50 -13.02 -3.50
C VAL A 116 8.33 -12.12 -3.91
N MET A 117 7.50 -12.59 -4.84
CA MET A 117 6.35 -11.84 -5.34
C MET A 117 5.33 -11.59 -4.23
N LEU A 118 4.88 -12.64 -3.53
CA LEU A 118 3.84 -12.53 -2.51
C LEU A 118 4.28 -11.70 -1.30
N ILE A 119 5.50 -11.93 -0.80
CA ILE A 119 5.96 -11.28 0.43
C ILE A 119 6.41 -9.86 0.14
N PHE A 120 7.30 -9.64 -0.83
CA PHE A 120 7.94 -8.34 -0.99
C PHE A 120 7.22 -7.42 -1.97
N ILE A 121 6.46 -7.95 -2.92
CA ILE A 121 5.81 -7.12 -3.96
C ILE A 121 4.32 -6.95 -3.68
N VAL A 122 3.61 -8.02 -3.34
CA VAL A 122 2.15 -8.02 -3.12
C VAL A 122 1.78 -7.57 -1.71
N ALA A 123 2.38 -8.14 -0.66
CA ALA A 123 1.98 -7.80 0.70
C ALA A 123 2.45 -6.40 1.17
N MET A 124 3.56 -5.90 0.62
CA MET A 124 4.18 -4.67 1.13
C MET A 124 3.34 -3.40 0.88
N PRO A 125 2.74 -3.15 -0.30
CA PRO A 125 1.94 -1.93 -0.50
C PRO A 125 0.71 -1.82 0.43
N PRO A 126 -0.12 -2.86 0.62
CA PRO A 126 -1.19 -2.83 1.62
C PRO A 126 -0.68 -2.61 3.05
N LEU A 127 0.42 -3.28 3.44
CA LEU A 127 1.05 -3.09 4.76
C LEU A 127 1.58 -1.66 4.94
N TYR A 128 2.07 -1.05 3.87
CA TYR A 128 2.52 0.34 3.88
C TYR A 128 1.35 1.28 4.16
N TYR A 129 0.20 1.11 3.50
CA TYR A 129 -1.01 1.86 3.80
C TYR A 129 -1.52 1.64 5.22
N LEU A 130 -1.46 0.39 5.71
CA LEU A 130 -1.83 0.05 7.08
C LEU A 130 -0.98 0.83 8.08
N PHE A 131 0.35 0.81 7.93
CA PHE A 131 1.25 1.50 8.84
C PHE A 131 1.20 3.02 8.70
N ILE A 132 0.96 3.56 7.50
CA ILE A 132 0.65 4.99 7.35
C ILE A 132 -0.63 5.34 8.10
N GLY A 133 -1.68 4.54 7.96
CA GLY A 133 -2.95 4.72 8.68
C GLY A 133 -2.73 4.78 10.19
N LEU A 134 -2.00 3.81 10.74
CA LEU A 134 -1.70 3.75 12.17
C LEU A 134 -0.78 4.90 12.64
N TRP A 135 0.26 5.23 11.87
CA TRP A 135 1.15 6.37 12.14
C TRP A 135 0.36 7.68 12.21
N ARG A 136 -0.59 7.87 11.30
CA ARG A 136 -1.42 9.06 11.19
C ARG A 136 -2.70 9.01 12.02
N GLN A 137 -2.88 7.97 12.83
CA GLN A 137 -4.12 7.69 13.55
C GLN A 137 -5.37 7.75 12.65
N ASN A 138 -5.22 7.43 11.37
CA ASN A 138 -6.29 7.27 10.40
C ASN A 138 -6.73 5.79 10.42
N TYR A 139 -7.57 5.44 11.39
CA TYR A 139 -8.04 4.07 11.59
C TYR A 139 -8.96 3.57 10.48
N ILE A 140 -9.61 4.48 9.73
CA ILE A 140 -10.39 4.11 8.55
C ILE A 140 -9.44 3.56 7.49
N LEU A 141 -8.37 4.28 7.17
CA LEU A 141 -7.33 3.79 6.27
C LEU A 141 -6.71 2.48 6.78
N ALA A 142 -6.35 2.41 8.07
CA ALA A 142 -5.76 1.21 8.64
C ALA A 142 -6.67 -0.02 8.48
N GLY A 143 -7.97 0.12 8.80
CA GLY A 143 -8.94 -0.95 8.64
C GLY A 143 -9.14 -1.36 7.18
N THR A 144 -9.30 -0.39 6.27
CA THR A 144 -9.43 -0.67 4.83
C THR A 144 -8.18 -1.35 4.28
N ALA A 145 -6.98 -0.90 4.67
CA ALA A 145 -5.71 -1.48 4.25
C ALA A 145 -5.50 -2.91 4.77
N ALA A 146 -5.98 -3.23 5.97
CA ALA A 146 -5.95 -4.59 6.49
C ALA A 146 -6.84 -5.53 5.66
N VAL A 147 -8.05 -5.10 5.30
CA VAL A 147 -8.93 -5.88 4.41
C VAL A 147 -8.32 -5.99 3.00
N PHE A 148 -7.76 -4.89 2.49
CA PHE A 148 -7.06 -4.86 1.21
C PHE A 148 -5.91 -5.86 1.18
N LEU A 149 -5.09 -5.94 2.24
CA LEU A 149 -4.01 -6.91 2.35
C LEU A 149 -4.53 -8.35 2.17
N CYS A 150 -5.59 -8.73 2.90
CA CYS A 150 -6.16 -10.06 2.80
C CYS A 150 -6.69 -10.37 1.40
N VAL A 151 -7.42 -9.43 0.79
CA VAL A 151 -7.99 -9.59 -0.56
C VAL A 151 -6.88 -9.67 -1.61
N HIS A 152 -5.97 -8.69 -1.63
CA HIS A 152 -4.88 -8.61 -2.61
C HIS A 152 -3.94 -9.82 -2.52
N PHE A 153 -3.56 -10.22 -1.30
CA PHE A 153 -2.72 -11.39 -1.10
C PHE A 153 -3.42 -12.68 -1.56
N THR A 154 -4.67 -12.88 -1.15
CA THR A 154 -5.44 -14.07 -1.55
C THR A 154 -5.66 -14.11 -3.06
N HIS A 155 -5.97 -12.97 -3.66
CA HIS A 155 -6.19 -12.85 -5.09
C HIS A 155 -4.95 -13.29 -5.88
N VAL A 156 -3.78 -12.70 -5.59
CA VAL A 156 -2.54 -13.03 -6.29
C VAL A 156 -2.08 -14.45 -5.96
N TYR A 157 -2.24 -14.91 -4.71
CA TYR A 157 -1.91 -16.27 -4.32
C TYR A 157 -2.70 -17.31 -5.13
N LEU A 158 -4.02 -17.12 -5.25
CA LEU A 158 -4.87 -18.04 -6.00
C LEU A 158 -4.52 -18.04 -7.49
N ASN A 159 -4.31 -16.87 -8.10
CA ASN A 159 -3.94 -16.78 -9.51
C ASN A 159 -2.54 -17.36 -9.80
N LEU A 160 -1.60 -17.32 -8.84
CA LEU A 160 -0.28 -17.97 -8.98
C LEU A 160 -0.34 -19.50 -8.91
N HIS A 161 -1.39 -20.08 -8.34
CA HIS A 161 -1.56 -21.52 -8.16
C HIS A 161 -2.76 -22.09 -8.93
N ALA A 162 -3.44 -21.27 -9.73
CA ALA A 162 -4.44 -21.70 -10.67
C ALA A 162 -3.71 -22.22 -11.92
N GLU A 163 -3.67 -23.55 -12.07
CA GLU A 163 -3.18 -24.23 -13.27
C GLU A 163 -4.16 -24.11 -14.44
#